data_AF-A0A454JDY0-F1
#
_entry.id   AF-A0A454JDY0-F1
#
_cell.length_a   1.000
_cell.length_b   1.000
_cell.length_c   1.000
_cell.angle_alpha   90.00
_cell.angle_beta   90.00
_cell.angle_gamma   90.00
#
_symmetry.space_group_name_H-M   'P 1'
#
loop_
_entity.id
_entity.type
_entity.pdbx_description
1 polymer ?
#
loop_
_entity_poly.entity_id
_entity_poly.type
_entity_poly.pdbx_seq_one_letter_code
_entity_poly.pdbx_strand_id
1 'polypeptide(L)'
;MASKNSKQDKPRAKAAPRTPEQKRWLRAEEACRQAMDQLFAMQRAERFAGNELAGKYAVMAGIHYRKIRNGKVLGAADFNAAVEVSTATRRCLQQLDATLAFTALQDGPALLAVLQQIDGVLEDYRQLKGGKN
;
A
#
# COMPACT_ATOMS: atom_id res chain seq x y z
N MET A 1 40.42 -4.67 -44.56
CA MET A 1 40.03 -5.08 -43.19
C MET A 1 39.73 -3.84 -42.36
N ALA A 2 38.61 -3.88 -41.64
CA ALA A 2 38.25 -3.14 -40.43
C ALA A 2 38.26 -1.59 -40.42
N SER A 3 37.07 -1.00 -40.54
CA SER A 3 36.73 0.25 -39.84
C SER A 3 35.73 -0.07 -38.73
N LYS A 4 36.22 -0.18 -37.48
CA LYS A 4 35.40 -0.41 -36.29
C LYS A 4 34.71 0.90 -35.91
N ASN A 5 33.38 0.91 -36.01
CA ASN A 5 32.51 1.98 -35.57
C ASN A 5 32.40 1.96 -34.04
N SER A 6 33.16 2.82 -33.35
CA SER A 6 33.12 2.95 -31.89
C SER A 6 31.85 3.70 -31.48
N LYS A 7 30.78 2.96 -31.13
CA LYS A 7 29.61 3.52 -30.45
C LYS A 7 30.06 4.03 -29.08
N GLN A 8 30.09 5.34 -28.91
CA GLN A 8 30.24 6.00 -27.62
C GLN A 8 29.04 5.66 -26.73
N ASP A 9 29.29 4.87 -25.69
CA ASP A 9 28.39 4.67 -24.55
C ASP A 9 28.17 6.03 -23.87
N LYS A 10 26.99 6.63 -24.08
CA LYS A 10 26.60 7.83 -23.33
C LYS A 10 26.37 7.44 -21.87
N PRO A 11 26.96 8.16 -20.90
CA PRO A 11 26.72 7.87 -19.49
C PRO A 11 25.24 8.02 -19.17
N ARG A 12 24.64 6.94 -18.67
CA ARG A 12 23.25 6.87 -18.23
C ARG A 12 23.01 7.98 -17.20
N ALA A 13 22.31 9.04 -17.61
CA ALA A 13 22.00 10.18 -16.76
C ALA A 13 21.37 9.68 -15.45
N LYS A 14 21.94 10.10 -14.30
CA LYS A 14 21.38 9.79 -12.98
C LYS A 14 19.94 10.31 -12.94
N ALA A 15 18.99 9.45 -12.61
CA ALA A 15 17.58 9.83 -12.50
C ALA A 15 17.43 11.02 -11.53
N ALA A 16 16.64 12.02 -11.92
CA ALA A 16 16.37 13.19 -11.09
C ALA A 16 15.81 12.77 -9.72
N PRO A 17 16.13 13.50 -8.64
CA PRO A 17 15.60 13.20 -7.32
C PRO A 17 14.07 13.26 -7.33
N ARG A 18 13.43 12.23 -6.78
CA ARG A 18 11.96 12.13 -6.72
C ARG A 18 11.39 13.25 -5.85
N THR A 19 10.31 13.88 -6.34
CA THR A 19 9.59 14.90 -5.58
C THR A 19 8.95 14.28 -4.32
N PRO A 20 8.65 15.07 -3.27
CA PRO A 20 7.94 14.58 -2.09
C PRO A 20 6.61 13.90 -2.43
N GLU A 21 5.90 14.41 -3.45
CA GLU A 21 4.68 13.81 -3.97
C GLU A 21 4.91 12.43 -4.57
N GLN A 22 5.91 12.28 -5.45
CA GLN A 22 6.26 10.98 -6.04
C GLN A 22 6.67 9.96 -4.96
N LYS A 23 7.35 10.40 -3.89
CA LYS A 23 7.69 9.54 -2.75
C LYS A 23 6.44 9.04 -2.03
N ARG A 24 5.44 9.91 -1.82
CA ARG A 24 4.15 9.51 -1.21
C ARG A 24 3.39 8.54 -2.08
N TRP A 25 3.34 8.77 -3.40
CA TRP A 25 2.66 7.85 -4.31
C TRP A 25 3.31 6.47 -4.32
N LEU A 26 4.63 6.39 -4.36
CA LEU A 26 5.35 5.12 -4.29
C LEU A 26 5.12 4.39 -2.95
N ARG A 27 5.08 5.13 -1.84
CA ARG A 27 4.73 4.57 -0.53
C ARG A 27 3.30 4.01 -0.53
N ALA A 28 2.35 4.77 -1.07
CA ALA A 28 0.95 4.35 -1.14
C ALA A 28 0.74 3.13 -2.03
N GLU A 29 1.43 3.06 -3.16
CA GLU A 29 1.47 1.88 -4.04
C GLU A 29 1.99 0.65 -3.28
N GLU A 30 3.16 0.78 -2.63
CA GLU A 30 3.78 -0.33 -1.90
C GLU A 30 2.92 -0.80 -0.72
N ALA A 31 2.35 0.14 0.04
CA ALA A 31 1.46 -0.16 1.14
C ALA A 31 0.19 -0.89 0.69
N CYS A 32 -0.44 -0.44 -0.40
CA CYS A 32 -1.63 -1.10 -0.94
C CYS A 32 -1.32 -2.52 -1.43
N ARG A 33 -0.19 -2.69 -2.12
CA ARG A 33 0.24 -4.01 -2.60
C ARG A 33 0.45 -4.97 -1.42
N GLN A 34 1.24 -4.58 -0.42
CA GLN A 34 1.49 -5.40 0.76
C GLN A 34 0.20 -5.71 1.55
N ALA A 35 -0.68 -4.71 1.71
CA ALA A 35 -1.97 -4.92 2.35
C ALA A 35 -2.83 -5.95 1.62
N MET A 36 -2.93 -5.85 0.28
CA MET A 36 -3.70 -6.81 -0.50
C MET A 36 -3.09 -8.20 -0.50
N ASP A 37 -1.77 -8.32 -0.61
CA ASP A 37 -1.06 -9.59 -0.52
C ASP A 37 -1.36 -10.29 0.81
N GLN A 38 -1.29 -9.54 1.93
CA GLN A 38 -1.61 -10.06 3.26
C GLN A 38 -3.09 -10.45 3.40
N LEU A 39 -4.03 -9.59 3.00
CA LEU A 39 -5.46 -9.88 3.10
C LEU A 39 -5.85 -11.11 2.27
N PHE A 40 -5.26 -11.29 1.09
CA PHE A 40 -5.49 -12.49 0.28
C PHE A 40 -4.88 -13.74 0.91
N ALA A 41 -3.69 -13.65 1.51
CA ALA A 41 -3.10 -14.77 2.25
C ALA A 41 -4.00 -15.19 3.44
N MET A 42 -4.52 -14.21 4.18
CA MET A 42 -5.44 -14.44 5.30
C MET A 42 -6.76 -15.06 4.85
N GLN A 43 -7.31 -14.59 3.73
CA GLN A 43 -8.53 -15.16 3.16
C GLN A 43 -8.34 -16.61 2.71
N ARG A 44 -7.20 -16.93 2.07
CA ARG A 44 -6.85 -18.31 1.69
C ARG A 44 -6.64 -19.23 2.90
N ALA A 45 -6.13 -18.68 4.00
CA ALA A 45 -5.95 -19.39 5.26
C ALA A 45 -7.20 -19.35 6.17
N GLU A 46 -8.37 -18.99 5.61
CA GLU A 46 -9.68 -18.92 6.26
C GLU A 46 -9.69 -18.11 7.58
N ARG A 47 -8.79 -17.12 7.70
CA ARG A 47 -8.60 -16.34 8.94
C ARG A 47 -9.82 -15.50 9.33
N PHE A 48 -10.73 -15.26 8.39
CA PHE A 48 -11.95 -14.49 8.62
C PHE A 48 -13.17 -15.37 8.95
N ALA A 49 -13.06 -16.70 8.98
CA ALA A 49 -14.20 -17.59 9.19
C ALA A 49 -14.95 -17.33 10.51
N GLY A 50 -14.22 -16.91 11.56
CA GLY A 50 -14.80 -16.52 12.85
C GLY A 50 -15.17 -15.04 12.98
N ASN A 51 -14.95 -14.22 11.94
CA ASN A 51 -15.15 -12.77 11.99
C ASN A 51 -15.62 -12.22 10.63
N GLU A 52 -16.92 -12.32 10.39
CA GLU A 52 -17.56 -11.91 9.13
C GLU A 52 -17.31 -10.43 8.80
N LEU A 53 -17.26 -9.57 9.82
CA LEU A 53 -17.03 -8.14 9.63
C LEU A 53 -15.60 -7.84 9.18
N ALA A 54 -14.59 -8.55 9.71
CA ALA A 54 -13.22 -8.49 9.20
C ALA A 54 -13.18 -8.88 7.71
N GLY A 55 -13.86 -9.98 7.34
CA GLY A 55 -13.99 -10.42 5.95
C GLY A 55 -14.62 -9.37 5.04
N LYS A 56 -15.69 -8.69 5.49
CA LYS A 56 -16.32 -7.59 4.73
C LYS A 56 -15.35 -6.44 4.48
N TYR A 57 -14.56 -6.04 5.48
CA TYR A 57 -13.54 -5.01 5.31
C TYR A 57 -12.42 -5.43 4.35
N ALA A 58 -11.98 -6.69 4.38
CA ALA A 58 -11.02 -7.23 3.42
C ALA A 58 -11.55 -7.15 1.98
N VAL A 59 -12.82 -7.51 1.76
CA VAL A 59 -13.49 -7.38 0.45
C VAL A 59 -13.58 -5.90 0.02
N MET A 60 -13.93 -5.00 0.93
CA MET A 60 -13.97 -3.56 0.62
C MET A 60 -12.59 -3.02 0.23
N ALA A 61 -11.52 -3.41 0.92
CA ALA A 61 -10.16 -3.05 0.55
C ALA A 61 -9.85 -3.49 -0.90
N GLY A 62 -10.23 -4.72 -1.27
CA GLY A 62 -10.11 -5.21 -2.66
C GLY A 62 -10.95 -4.43 -3.68
N ILE A 63 -12.15 -3.96 -3.32
CA ILE A 63 -12.97 -3.10 -4.19
C ILE A 63 -12.27 -1.76 -4.44
N HIS A 64 -11.71 -1.13 -3.42
CA HIS A 64 -10.97 0.13 -3.58
C HIS A 64 -9.67 -0.08 -4.35
N TYR A 65 -8.96 -1.18 -4.11
CA TYR A 65 -7.70 -1.49 -4.79
C TYR A 65 -7.90 -1.63 -6.30
N ARG A 66 -9.01 -2.23 -6.75
CA ARG A 66 -9.35 -2.32 -8.19
C ARG A 66 -9.54 -0.97 -8.87
N LYS A 67 -9.72 0.12 -8.12
CA LYS A 67 -9.79 1.49 -8.67
C LYS A 67 -8.41 2.08 -8.93
N ILE A 68 -7.35 1.50 -8.35
CA ILE A 68 -5.96 1.91 -8.54
C ILE A 68 -5.44 1.26 -9.83
N ARG A 69 -4.97 2.07 -10.78
CA ARG A 69 -4.59 1.62 -12.13
C ARG A 69 -3.47 0.59 -12.10
N ASN A 70 -3.81 -0.69 -12.21
CA ASN A 70 -2.86 -1.81 -12.07
C ASN A 70 -2.05 -1.73 -10.76
N GLY A 71 -2.65 -1.21 -9.69
CA GLY A 71 -1.96 -0.97 -8.42
C GLY A 71 -0.98 0.20 -8.41
N LYS A 72 -0.81 0.92 -9.53
CA LYS A 72 0.06 2.09 -9.63
C LYS A 72 -0.64 3.35 -9.16
N VAL A 73 0.03 4.11 -8.29
CA VAL A 73 -0.45 5.42 -7.83
C VAL A 73 0.22 6.50 -8.68
N LEU A 74 -0.51 7.05 -9.64
CA LEU A 74 0.03 8.00 -10.62
C LEU A 74 -0.44 9.45 -10.40
N GLY A 75 -1.37 9.65 -9.47
CA GLY A 75 -1.95 10.96 -9.21
C GLY A 75 -2.84 10.96 -7.98
N ALA A 76 -3.41 12.14 -7.68
CA ALA A 76 -4.24 12.35 -6.51
C ALA A 76 -5.48 11.43 -6.43
N ALA A 77 -6.11 11.11 -7.57
CA ALA A 77 -7.25 10.19 -7.61
C ALA A 77 -6.87 8.77 -7.19
N ASP A 78 -5.75 8.25 -7.70
CA ASP A 78 -5.24 6.92 -7.33
C ASP A 78 -4.79 6.92 -5.86
N PHE A 79 -4.19 8.03 -5.39
CA PHE A 79 -3.80 8.19 -3.99
C PHE A 79 -5.02 8.19 -3.05
N ASN A 80 -6.11 8.85 -3.41
CA ASN A 80 -7.35 8.79 -2.63
C ASN A 80 -7.92 7.36 -2.59
N ALA A 81 -7.85 6.61 -3.70
CA ALA A 81 -8.23 5.19 -3.67
C ALA A 81 -7.31 4.37 -2.75
N ALA A 82 -6.00 4.66 -2.71
CA ALA A 82 -5.04 4.04 -1.79
C ALA A 82 -5.34 4.35 -0.31
N VAL A 83 -5.85 5.55 -0.01
CA VAL A 83 -6.33 5.93 1.33
C VAL A 83 -7.56 5.10 1.73
N GLU A 84 -8.49 4.88 0.81
CA GLU A 84 -9.65 4.02 1.07
C GLU A 84 -9.26 2.55 1.28
N VAL A 85 -8.29 2.03 0.51
CA VAL A 85 -7.70 0.71 0.75
C VAL A 85 -7.10 0.65 2.15
N SER A 86 -6.25 1.62 2.50
CA SER A 86 -5.59 1.70 3.81
C SER A 86 -6.61 1.77 4.95
N THR A 87 -7.69 2.53 4.78
CA THR A 87 -8.76 2.66 5.78
C THR A 87 -9.52 1.34 5.96
N ALA A 88 -9.91 0.69 4.87
CA ALA A 88 -10.60 -0.60 4.92
C ALA A 88 -9.71 -1.69 5.53
N THR A 89 -8.43 -1.76 5.14
CA THR A 89 -7.45 -2.69 5.73
C THR A 89 -7.30 -2.45 7.23
N ARG A 90 -7.16 -1.19 7.67
CA ARG A 90 -7.04 -0.87 9.10
C ARG A 90 -8.29 -1.33 9.88
N ARG A 91 -9.49 -1.10 9.34
CA ARG A 91 -10.74 -1.58 9.95
C ARG A 91 -10.82 -3.10 9.99
N CYS A 92 -10.36 -3.79 8.95
CA CYS A 92 -10.23 -5.25 8.94
C CYS A 92 -9.34 -5.72 10.11
N LEU A 93 -8.14 -5.14 10.22
CA LEU A 93 -7.20 -5.48 11.29
C LEU A 93 -7.76 -5.19 12.69
N GLN A 94 -8.50 -4.09 12.87
CA GLN A 94 -9.16 -3.77 14.14
C GLN A 94 -10.25 -4.77 14.54
N GLN A 95 -10.86 -5.48 13.58
CA GLN A 95 -11.81 -6.55 13.91
C GLN A 95 -11.11 -7.80 14.43
N LEU A 96 -9.87 -8.04 14.00
CA LEU A 96 -9.06 -9.18 14.47
C LEU A 96 -8.46 -8.90 15.85
N ASP A 97 -8.00 -7.68 16.06
CA ASP A 97 -7.54 -7.17 17.34
C ASP A 97 -7.85 -5.68 17.45
N ALA A 98 -8.76 -5.32 18.37
CA ALA A 98 -9.18 -3.94 18.59
C ALA A 98 -8.02 -3.03 19.05
N THR A 99 -7.01 -3.60 19.71
CA THR A 99 -5.81 -2.88 20.19
C THR A 99 -4.72 -2.77 19.12
N LEU A 100 -4.85 -3.50 18.01
CA LEU A 100 -3.87 -3.58 16.93
C LEU A 100 -2.47 -4.03 17.39
N ALA A 101 -2.40 -4.83 18.46
CA ALA A 101 -1.14 -5.34 19.01
C ALA A 101 -0.73 -6.70 18.40
N PHE A 102 -1.71 -7.53 18.04
CA PHE A 102 -1.58 -8.86 17.43
C PHE A 102 -0.66 -9.83 18.19
N THR A 103 -0.48 -9.64 19.50
CA THR A 103 0.46 -10.43 20.33
C THR A 103 0.06 -11.90 20.47
N ALA A 104 -1.23 -12.19 20.34
CA ALA A 104 -1.78 -13.55 20.41
C ALA A 104 -1.82 -14.26 19.03
N LEU A 105 -1.44 -13.57 17.94
CA LEU A 105 -1.53 -14.11 16.59
C LEU A 105 -0.14 -14.53 16.07
N GLN A 106 -0.06 -15.73 15.49
CA GLN A 106 1.19 -16.26 14.93
C GLN A 106 1.77 -15.38 13.81
N ASP A 107 0.91 -14.74 13.04
CA ASP A 107 1.25 -13.80 11.96
C ASP A 107 1.32 -12.33 12.43
N GLY A 108 1.27 -12.08 13.75
CA GLY A 108 1.29 -10.74 14.34
C GLY A 108 2.36 -9.81 13.78
N PRO A 109 3.64 -10.21 13.64
CA PRO A 109 4.67 -9.37 13.04
C PRO A 109 4.38 -8.93 11.60
N ALA A 110 3.79 -9.81 10.77
CA ALA A 110 3.41 -9.48 9.41
C ALA A 110 2.23 -8.49 9.39
N LEU A 111 1.24 -8.67 10.27
CA LEU A 111 0.12 -7.74 10.44
C LEU A 111 0.58 -6.36 10.93
N LEU A 112 1.54 -6.30 11.86
CA LEU A 112 2.16 -5.05 12.31
C LEU A 112 2.91 -4.34 11.18
N ALA A 113 3.64 -5.08 10.34
CA ALA A 113 4.34 -4.49 9.20
C ALA A 113 3.34 -3.85 8.21
N VAL A 114 2.25 -4.56 7.89
CA VAL A 114 1.18 -4.01 7.05
C VAL A 114 0.53 -2.78 7.69
N LEU A 115 0.23 -2.84 8.99
CA LEU A 115 -0.34 -1.72 9.73
C LEU A 115 0.55 -0.47 9.65
N GLN A 116 1.85 -0.62 9.83
CA GLN A 116 2.81 0.50 9.72
C GLN A 116 2.79 1.13 8.33
N GLN A 117 2.71 0.33 7.26
CA GLN A 117 2.66 0.85 5.89
C GLN A 117 1.38 1.64 5.64
N ILE A 118 0.21 1.09 5.98
CA ILE A 118 -1.07 1.75 5.73
C ILE A 118 -1.26 2.99 6.62
N ASP A 119 -0.78 2.96 7.88
CA ASP A 119 -0.82 4.13 8.75
C ASP A 119 0.05 5.28 8.20
N GLY A 120 1.17 4.96 7.53
CA GLY A 120 1.98 5.94 6.80
C GLY A 120 1.21 6.63 5.67
N VAL A 121 0.38 5.90 4.91
CA VAL A 121 -0.48 6.47 3.86
C VAL A 121 -1.57 7.37 4.45
N LEU A 122 -2.19 6.92 5.56
CA LEU A 122 -3.22 7.69 6.24
C LEU A 122 -2.64 8.98 6.85
N GLU A 123 -1.42 8.94 7.35
CA GLU A 123 -0.71 10.12 7.85
C GLU A 123 -0.38 11.10 6.71
N ASP A 124 0.13 10.62 5.58
CA ASP A 124 0.37 11.47 4.40
C ASP A 124 -0.92 12.19 3.94
N TYR A 125 -2.07 11.49 4.00
CA TYR A 125 -3.37 12.08 3.67
C TYR A 125 -3.82 13.12 4.69
N ARG A 126 -3.63 12.87 6.00
CA ARG A 126 -3.93 13.84 7.05
C ARG A 126 -3.10 15.11 6.89
N GLN A 127 -1.81 14.98 6.59
CA GLN A 127 -0.92 16.12 6.34
C GLN A 127 -1.36 16.94 5.12
N LEU A 128 -1.83 16.28 4.06
CA LEU A 128 -2.39 16.97 2.88
C LEU A 128 -3.70 17.70 3.17
N LYS A 129 -4.57 17.14 4.02
CA LYS A 129 -5.82 17.77 4.43
C LYS A 129 -5.61 18.92 5.42
N GLY A 130 -4.65 18.78 6.34
CA GLY A 130 -4.32 19.79 7.35
C GLY A 130 -3.38 20.90 6.85
N GLY A 131 -2.68 20.68 5.73
CA GLY A 131 -1.78 21.66 5.12
C GLY A 131 -2.44 22.72 4.24
N LYS A 132 -3.78 22.87 4.30
CA LYS A 132 -4.46 24.04 3.73
C LYS A 132 -4.45 25.17 4.77
N ASN A 133 -3.41 25.99 4.71
CA ASN A 133 -3.44 27.41 5.10
C ASN A 133 -2.63 28.18 4.06
#